data_AF-A0AAC9K6T7-F1
#
_entry.id   AF-A0AAC9K6T7-F1
#
_cell.length_a   1.000
_cell.length_b   1.000
_cell.length_c   1.000
_cell.angle_alpha   90.00
_cell.angle_beta   90.00
_cell.angle_gamma   90.00
#
_symmetry.space_group_name_H-M   'P 1'
#
loop_
_entity.id
_entity.type
_entity.pdbx_description
1 polymer ?
#
loop_
_entity_poly.entity_id
_entity_poly.type
_entity_poly.pdbx_seq_one_letter_code
_entity_poly.pdbx_strand_id
1 'polypeptide(L)'
;MHQRRAADDALPQTLIVNDDALLRRAVCDGAGIAFVIESIMADDLAAGRLVELFPEHCPPFPGFFIYHASRRQMRPAVRATIDFFVAANRVEPFRSPRLHDSLV
;
A
#
# COMPACT_ATOMS: atom_id res chain seq x y z
N MET A 1 12.46 -39.41 -32.58
CA MET A 1 12.73 -37.97 -32.60
C MET A 1 11.45 -37.22 -32.24
N HIS A 2 11.20 -37.01 -30.95
CA HIS A 2 10.10 -36.16 -30.46
C HIS A 2 10.70 -34.90 -29.86
N GLN A 3 10.77 -33.85 -30.68
CA GLN A 3 11.19 -32.52 -30.23
C GLN A 3 10.08 -31.96 -29.34
N ARG A 4 10.23 -32.07 -28.01
CA ARG A 4 9.44 -31.27 -27.07
C ARG A 4 9.77 -29.81 -27.36
N ARG A 5 8.81 -29.11 -27.97
CA ARG A 5 8.80 -27.65 -28.04
C ARG A 5 8.99 -27.17 -26.60
N ALA A 6 10.11 -26.51 -26.32
CA ALA A 6 10.29 -25.76 -25.09
C ALA A 6 9.26 -24.64 -25.13
N ALA A 7 8.09 -24.90 -24.54
CA ALA A 7 7.11 -23.88 -24.29
C ALA A 7 7.72 -22.95 -23.24
N ASP A 8 7.86 -21.67 -23.59
CA ASP A 8 7.51 -20.54 -22.73
C ASP A 8 7.71 -20.72 -21.21
N ASP A 9 8.91 -21.10 -20.77
CA ASP A 9 9.31 -20.95 -19.36
C ASP A 9 9.64 -19.47 -19.06
N ALA A 10 8.79 -18.56 -19.52
CA ALA A 10 8.81 -17.19 -19.06
C ALA A 10 8.42 -17.24 -17.57
N LEU A 11 9.42 -17.15 -16.70
CA LEU A 11 9.21 -16.92 -15.28
C LEU A 11 8.16 -15.80 -15.15
N PRO A 12 7.18 -15.93 -14.23
CA PRO A 12 6.22 -14.86 -14.00
C PRO A 12 7.02 -13.58 -13.80
N GLN A 13 6.83 -12.61 -14.70
CA GLN A 13 7.61 -11.39 -14.71
C GLN A 13 7.14 -10.52 -13.55
N THR A 14 7.69 -10.79 -12.37
CA THR A 14 7.40 -10.03 -11.17
C THR A 14 8.09 -8.68 -11.28
N LEU A 15 7.29 -7.61 -11.35
CA LEU A 15 7.79 -6.25 -11.22
C LEU A 15 8.14 -5.97 -9.76
N ILE A 16 9.41 -5.65 -9.50
CA ILE A 16 9.90 -5.25 -8.17
C ILE A 16 10.33 -3.80 -8.24
N VAL A 17 9.71 -2.96 -7.43
CA VAL A 17 9.96 -1.52 -7.36
C VAL A 17 10.05 -1.07 -5.90
N ASN A 18 10.80 0.00 -5.65
CA ASN A 18 10.98 0.61 -4.33
C ASN A 18 10.46 2.06 -4.29
N ASP A 19 9.60 2.42 -5.25
CA ASP A 19 9.03 3.75 -5.41
C ASP A 19 7.51 3.64 -5.59
N ASP A 20 6.78 4.34 -4.73
CA ASP A 20 5.32 4.28 -4.67
C ASP A 20 4.65 4.87 -5.92
N ALA A 21 5.25 5.90 -6.52
CA ALA A 21 4.69 6.55 -7.72
C ALA A 21 4.86 5.64 -8.95
N LEU A 22 5.98 4.93 -9.05
CA LEU A 22 6.21 3.93 -10.08
C LEU A 22 5.29 2.72 -9.90
N LEU A 23 5.13 2.23 -8.67
CA LEU A 23 4.21 1.15 -8.34
C LEU A 23 2.77 1.51 -8.72
N ARG A 24 2.32 2.70 -8.34
CA ARG A 24 0.98 3.23 -8.67
C ARG A 24 0.73 3.25 -10.17
N ARG A 25 1.69 3.77 -10.96
CA ARG A 25 1.58 3.77 -12.42
C ARG A 25 1.48 2.35 -12.98
N ALA A 26 2.36 1.46 -12.56
CA ALA A 26 2.37 0.09 -13.03
C ALA A 26 1.04 -0.65 -12.77
N VAL A 27 0.47 -0.49 -11.57
CA VAL A 27 -0.82 -1.10 -11.22
C VAL A 27 -1.97 -0.49 -12.02
N CYS A 28 -1.98 0.84 -12.20
CA CYS A 28 -2.98 1.51 -13.04
C CYS A 28 -2.87 1.09 -14.52
N ASP A 29 -1.67 0.76 -14.99
CA ASP A 29 -1.40 0.26 -16.34
C ASP A 29 -1.69 -1.25 -16.50
N GLY A 30 -2.16 -1.92 -15.43
CA GLY A 30 -2.55 -3.33 -15.46
C GLY A 30 -1.40 -4.32 -15.26
N ALA A 31 -0.26 -3.90 -14.70
CA ALA A 31 0.87 -4.78 -14.45
C ALA A 31 0.62 -5.83 -13.34
N GLY A 32 -0.48 -5.72 -12.58
CA GLY A 32 -0.89 -6.71 -11.58
C GLY A 32 -1.58 -6.11 -10.36
N ILE A 33 -1.39 -6.75 -9.22
CA ILE A 33 -1.93 -6.34 -7.91
C ILE A 33 -0.80 -5.80 -7.02
N ALA A 34 -1.13 -4.89 -6.10
CA ALA A 34 -0.17 -4.37 -5.13
C ALA A 34 -0.78 -4.33 -3.72
N PHE A 35 0.08 -4.54 -2.72
CA PHE A 35 -0.25 -4.37 -1.31
C PHE A 35 0.54 -3.18 -0.77
N VAL A 36 -0.15 -2.07 -0.52
CA VAL A 36 0.45 -0.75 -0.27
C VAL A 36 -0.35 0.02 0.76
N ILE A 37 0.20 1.13 1.24
CA ILE A 37 -0.54 2.08 2.07
C ILE A 37 -1.64 2.72 1.22
N GLU A 38 -2.87 2.63 1.71
CA GLU A 38 -4.09 3.08 1.05
C GLU A 38 -4.01 4.52 0.51
N SER A 39 -3.43 5.45 1.27
CA SER A 39 -3.29 6.86 0.85
C SER A 39 -2.58 7.06 -0.48
N ILE A 40 -1.77 6.09 -0.91
CA ILE A 40 -1.06 6.12 -2.20
C ILE A 40 -2.04 5.92 -3.36
N MET A 41 -3.12 5.14 -3.16
CA MET A 41 -4.08 4.72 -4.19
C MET A 41 -5.48 5.31 -3.99
N ALA A 42 -5.71 6.10 -2.94
CA ALA A 42 -7.02 6.61 -2.55
C ALA A 42 -7.77 7.30 -3.71
N ASP A 43 -7.07 8.14 -4.47
CA ASP A 43 -7.66 8.86 -5.61
C ASP A 43 -7.99 7.94 -6.79
N ASP A 44 -7.25 6.84 -6.99
CA ASP A 44 -7.51 5.86 -8.05
C ASP A 44 -8.65 4.92 -7.69
N LEU A 45 -8.73 4.54 -6.42
CA LEU A 45 -9.86 3.77 -5.87
C LEU A 45 -11.14 4.60 -5.92
N ALA A 46 -11.10 5.86 -5.47
CA ALA A 46 -12.25 6.76 -5.51
C ALA A 46 -12.73 7.04 -6.94
N ALA A 47 -11.81 7.08 -7.91
CA ALA A 47 -12.14 7.26 -9.33
C ALA A 47 -12.54 5.96 -10.04
N GLY A 48 -12.52 4.80 -9.36
CA GLY A 48 -12.84 3.49 -9.94
C GLY A 48 -11.81 2.99 -10.95
N ARG A 49 -10.59 3.57 -10.98
CA ARG A 49 -9.48 3.07 -11.80
C ARG A 49 -8.88 1.80 -11.20
N LEU A 50 -8.95 1.67 -9.88
CA LEU A 50 -8.53 0.49 -9.13
C LEU A 50 -9.70 -0.05 -8.31
N VAL A 51 -9.60 -1.32 -7.93
CA VAL A 51 -10.55 -2.00 -7.04
C VAL A 51 -9.77 -2.60 -5.88
N GLU A 52 -10.31 -2.46 -4.67
CA GLU A 52 -9.74 -3.09 -3.48
C GLU A 52 -9.98 -4.61 -3.50
N LEU A 53 -8.96 -5.38 -3.15
CA LEU A 53 -9.03 -6.84 -3.08
C LEU A 53 -8.92 -7.31 -1.63
N PHE A 54 -9.75 -8.28 -1.25
CA PHE A 54 -9.72 -8.96 0.05
C PHE A 54 -9.76 -8.03 1.29
N PRO A 55 -10.71 -7.08 1.39
CA PRO A 55 -10.78 -6.14 2.52
C PRO A 55 -10.82 -6.83 3.89
N GLU A 56 -11.48 -7.99 3.98
CA GLU A 56 -11.60 -8.76 5.22
C GLU A 56 -10.29 -9.42 5.69
N HIS A 57 -9.27 -9.48 4.82
CA HIS A 57 -7.97 -10.10 5.12
C HIS A 57 -6.87 -9.05 5.38
N CYS A 58 -7.22 -7.75 5.37
CA CYS A 58 -6.27 -6.67 5.63
C CYS A 58 -6.37 -6.21 7.10
N PRO A 59 -5.35 -6.43 7.94
CA PRO A 59 -5.36 -5.90 9.30
C PRO A 59 -5.30 -4.36 9.28
N PRO A 60 -5.85 -3.67 10.30
CA PRO A 60 -5.75 -2.22 10.40
C PRO A 60 -4.29 -1.75 10.42
N PHE A 61 -3.98 -0.70 9.67
CA PHE A 61 -2.68 -0.04 9.73
C PHE A 61 -2.56 0.70 11.08
N PRO A 62 -1.56 0.39 11.93
CA PRO A 62 -1.44 1.03 13.25
C PRO A 62 -0.93 2.48 13.17
N GLY A 63 -0.59 2.96 11.98
CA GLY A 63 -0.03 4.29 11.76
C GLY A 63 1.49 4.31 11.77
N PHE A 64 2.02 5.53 11.67
CA PHE A 64 3.45 5.76 11.68
C PHE A 64 3.97 5.88 13.11
N PHE A 65 5.20 5.42 13.33
CA PHE A 65 5.88 5.51 14.60
C PHE A 65 7.09 6.43 14.47
N ILE A 66 7.30 7.30 15.47
CA ILE A 66 8.53 8.09 15.57
C ILE A 66 9.47 7.40 16.54
N TYR A 67 10.63 7.02 16.03
CA TYR A 67 11.72 6.48 16.84
C TYR A 67 12.71 7.59 17.21
N HIS A 68 13.04 7.69 18.50
CA HIS A 68 14.08 8.59 19.01
C HIS A 68 15.03 7.83 19.95
N ALA A 69 16.34 7.96 19.73
CA ALA A 69 17.34 7.09 20.38
C ALA A 69 17.51 7.31 21.89
N SER A 70 17.22 8.50 22.43
CA SER A 70 17.39 8.80 23.86
C SER A 70 16.15 9.45 24.48
N ARG A 71 15.72 8.91 25.63
CA ARG A 71 14.66 9.48 26.50
C ARG A 71 15.22 10.42 27.57
N ARG A 72 16.54 10.42 27.81
CA ARG A 72 17.18 11.24 28.85
C ARG A 72 17.45 12.64 28.30
N GLN A 73 16.97 13.67 28.99
CA GLN A 73 17.15 15.08 28.62
C GLN A 73 16.67 15.39 27.19
N MET A 74 15.45 14.97 26.84
CA MET A 74 14.85 15.34 25.56
C MET A 74 14.68 16.86 25.48
N ARG A 75 15.32 17.47 24.48
CA ARG A 75 15.23 18.93 24.24
C ARG A 75 13.76 19.32 23.99
N PRO A 76 13.26 20.45 24.52
CA PRO A 76 11.87 20.86 24.34
C PRO A 76 11.40 20.92 22.88
N ALA A 77 12.28 21.33 21.96
CA ALA A 77 11.98 21.34 20.53
C ALA A 77 11.69 19.94 19.97
N VAL A 78 12.47 18.92 20.36
CA VAL A 78 12.25 17.52 19.91
C VAL A 78 10.93 16.99 20.46
N ARG A 79 10.62 17.30 21.73
CA ARG A 79 9.33 16.94 22.33
C ARG A 79 8.18 17.57 21.58
N ALA A 80 8.23 18.89 21.32
CA ALA A 80 7.20 19.59 20.57
C ALA A 80 6.98 19.00 19.16
N THR A 81 8.06 18.62 18.47
CA THR A 81 7.97 17.93 17.16
C THR A 81 7.30 16.57 17.28
N ILE A 82 7.68 15.74 18.27
CA ILE A 82 7.04 14.44 18.50
C ILE A 82 5.56 14.63 18.82
N ASP A 83 5.23 15.54 19.73
CA ASP A 83 3.85 15.81 20.14
C ASP A 83 3.00 16.27 18.94
N PHE A 84 3.56 17.11 18.07
CA PHE A 84 2.91 17.55 16.81
C PHE A 84 2.56 16.36 15.91
N PHE A 85 3.53 15.47 15.64
CA PHE A 85 3.28 14.33 14.76
C PHE A 85 2.39 13.27 15.40
N VAL A 86 2.50 13.06 16.72
CA VAL A 86 1.58 12.15 17.44
C VAL A 86 0.15 12.65 17.35
N ALA A 87 -0.08 13.96 17.50
CA ALA A 87 -1.40 14.55 17.31
C ALA A 87 -1.91 14.43 15.86
N ALA A 88 -0.99 14.46 14.89
CA ALA A 88 -1.31 14.33 13.46
C ALA A 88 -1.43 12.87 12.97
N ASN A 89 -0.95 11.87 13.73
CA ASN A 89 -0.94 10.45 13.37
C ASN A 89 -2.33 9.81 13.56
N ARG A 90 -3.35 10.42 12.97
CA ARG A 90 -4.72 9.90 12.95
C ARG A 90 -4.80 8.89 11.82
N VAL A 91 -5.05 7.63 12.17
CA VAL A 91 -5.35 6.58 11.19
C VAL A 91 -6.82 6.26 11.31
N GLU A 92 -7.60 6.73 10.35
CA GLU A 92 -8.96 6.26 10.18
C GLU A 92 -8.90 4.94 9.40
N PRO A 93 -9.67 3.91 9.77
CA PRO A 93 -9.76 2.70 8.98
C PRO A 93 -10.35 3.02 7.60
N PHE A 94 -9.69 2.56 6.54
CA PHE A 94 -10.32 2.57 5.22
C PHE A 94 -11.63 1.81 5.27
N ARG A 95 -12.66 2.35 4.63
CA ARG A 95 -13.90 1.62 4.34
C ARG A 95 -14.18 1.79 2.86
N SER A 96 -13.88 0.78 2.05
CA SER A 96 -14.34 0.78 0.67
C SER A 96 -15.87 0.71 0.61
N PRO A 97 -16.49 1.39 -0.38
CA PRO A 97 -17.84 1.05 -0.79
C PRO A 97 -17.83 -0.40 -1.26
N ARG A 98 -18.55 -1.27 -0.55
CA ARG A 98 -18.57 -2.70 -0.86
C ARG A 98 -19.10 -2.93 -2.28
N LEU A 99 -18.24 -3.40 -3.19
CA LEU A 99 -18.61 -3.76 -4.56
C LEU A 99 -19.12 -5.21 -4.68
N HIS A 100 -19.41 -5.90 -3.57
CA HIS A 100 -19.76 -7.32 -3.57
C HIS A 100 -21.12 -7.65 -4.22
N ASP A 101 -21.90 -6.65 -4.64
CA ASP A 101 -23.24 -6.84 -5.20
C ASP A 101 -23.28 -6.90 -6.75
N SER A 102 -22.15 -6.94 -7.46
CA SER A 102 -22.14 -6.89 -8.95
C SER A 102 -21.34 -7.98 -9.66
N LEU A 103 -20.98 -9.08 -8.99
CA LEU A 103 -20.27 -10.21 -9.61
C LEU A 103 -20.96 -11.57 -9.39
N VAL A 104 -22.29 -11.59 -9.20
CA VAL A 104 -23.12 -12.81 -9.32
C VAL A 104 -24.19 -12.59 -10.37
#